data_AF-A0A7W6MCI5-F1
#
_entry.id   AF-A0A7W6MCI5-F1
#
_cell.length_a   1.000
_cell.length_b   1.000
_cell.length_c   1.000
_cell.angle_alpha   90.00
_cell.angle_beta   90.00
_cell.angle_gamma   90.00
#
_symmetry.space_group_name_H-M   'P 1'
#
loop_
_entity.id
_entity.type
_entity.pdbx_description
1 polymer ?
#
loop_
_entity_poly.entity_id
_entity_poly.type
_entity_poly.pdbx_seq_one_letter_code
_entity_poly.pdbx_strand_id
1 'polypeptide(L)'
;MPQNRWTSDLQHMRSLPRAGQKSMFLTFIEKECGIPLTVREARSRLFLLTMDALAGSPRLIVVDETRAILMSLGDLEAILLDLALMKVVEGLKEQPRRRVKNR
;
A
#
# COMPACT_ATOMS: atom_id res chain seq x y z
N MET A 1 -11.11 7.44 -12.17
CA MET A 1 -10.41 6.74 -11.07
C MET A 1 -9.15 7.54 -10.77
N PRO A 2 -9.00 8.13 -9.57
CA PRO A 2 -7.74 8.76 -9.21
C PRO A 2 -6.64 7.70 -9.28
N GLN A 3 -5.57 7.97 -10.04
CA GLN A 3 -4.43 7.06 -10.11
C GLN A 3 -3.79 7.02 -8.72
N ASN A 4 -3.82 5.84 -8.10
CA ASN A 4 -3.20 5.62 -6.81
C ASN A 4 -1.69 5.86 -6.96
N ARG A 5 -1.16 6.84 -6.23
CA ARG A 5 0.23 7.32 -6.40
C ARG A 5 1.26 6.25 -6.04
N TRP A 6 0.81 5.18 -5.38
CA TRP A 6 1.63 4.10 -4.85
C TRP A 6 1.81 2.92 -5.81
N THR A 7 1.06 2.89 -6.91
CA THR A 7 1.02 1.71 -7.79
C THR A 7 2.40 1.36 -8.37
N SER A 8 3.23 2.34 -8.75
CA SER A 8 4.58 2.09 -9.29
C SER A 8 5.55 1.54 -8.25
N ASP A 9 5.54 2.13 -7.05
CA ASP A 9 6.47 1.76 -5.97
C ASP A 9 6.11 0.38 -5.42
N LEU A 10 4.81 0.07 -5.32
CA LEU A 10 4.33 -1.26 -4.94
C LEU A 10 4.65 -2.31 -6.01
N GLN A 11 4.56 -1.98 -7.30
CA GLN A 11 4.99 -2.88 -8.39
C GLN A 11 6.48 -3.18 -8.32
N HIS A 12 7.33 -2.17 -8.07
CA HIS A 12 8.76 -2.34 -7.93
C HIS A 12 9.10 -3.22 -6.71
N MET A 13 8.52 -2.94 -5.54
CA MET A 13 8.69 -3.75 -4.33
C MET A 13 8.40 -5.23 -4.55
N ARG A 14 7.31 -5.55 -5.25
CA ARG A 14 6.88 -6.93 -5.48
C ARG A 14 7.82 -7.70 -6.41
N SER A 15 8.59 -7.01 -7.25
CA SER A 15 9.61 -7.65 -8.09
C SER A 15 10.86 -8.11 -7.31
N LEU A 16 11.01 -7.69 -6.05
CA LEU A 16 12.14 -8.08 -5.22
C LEU A 16 11.98 -9.46 -4.57
N PRO A 17 13.09 -10.13 -4.20
CA PRO A 17 13.08 -11.28 -3.32
C PRO A 17 12.41 -10.97 -1.98
N ARG A 18 11.77 -11.97 -1.36
CA ARG A 18 10.96 -11.83 -0.12
C ARG A 18 11.70 -11.11 1.04
N ALA A 19 13.01 -11.28 1.15
CA ALA A 19 13.85 -10.58 2.12
C ALA A 19 13.97 -9.07 1.83
N GLY A 20 14.05 -8.68 0.55
CA GLY A 20 14.07 -7.28 0.11
C GLY A 20 12.70 -6.61 0.17
N GLN A 21 11.61 -7.37 0.03
CA GLN A 21 10.24 -6.85 0.09
C GLN A 21 9.92 -6.20 1.44
N LYS A 22 10.26 -6.87 2.57
CA LYS A 22 9.98 -6.33 3.91
C LYS A 22 10.75 -5.04 4.16
N SER A 23 12.04 -5.01 3.83
CA SER A 23 12.88 -3.83 4.03
C SER A 23 12.38 -2.65 3.19
N MET A 24 12.10 -2.88 1.91
CA MET A 24 11.64 -1.83 1.01
C MET A 24 10.23 -1.34 1.38
N PHE A 25 9.35 -2.22 1.86
CA PHE A 25 8.04 -1.83 2.40
C PHE A 25 8.19 -0.90 3.60
N LEU A 26 9.08 -1.22 4.55
CA LEU A 26 9.33 -0.35 5.70
C LEU A 26 9.87 1.02 5.26
N THR A 27 10.83 1.05 4.34
CA THR A 27 11.37 2.30 3.78
C THR A 27 10.30 3.11 3.04
N PHE A 28 9.43 2.44 2.29
CA PHE A 28 8.32 3.09 1.59
C PHE A 28 7.32 3.70 2.57
N ILE A 29 6.93 2.98 3.62
CA ILE A 29 6.05 3.49 4.67
C ILE A 29 6.68 4.68 5.39
N GLU A 30 7.97 4.60 5.74
CA GLU A 30 8.70 5.71 6.37
C GLU A 30 8.78 6.95 5.46
N LYS A 31 8.95 6.75 4.15
CA LYS A 31 8.95 7.84 3.16
C LYS A 31 7.57 8.50 3.04
N GLU A 32 6.52 7.70 2.83
CA GLU A 32 5.17 8.22 2.54
C GLU A 32 4.46 8.76 3.78
N CYS A 33 4.69 8.17 4.95
CA CYS A 33 4.03 8.58 6.19
C CYS A 33 4.77 9.71 6.93
N GLY A 34 6.03 9.98 6.54
CA GLY A 34 6.90 10.95 7.17
C GLY A 34 7.33 10.56 8.58
N ILE A 35 7.65 11.57 9.39
CA ILE A 35 8.17 11.38 10.75
C ILE A 35 7.11 10.67 11.62
N PRO A 36 7.46 9.52 12.25
CA PRO A 36 6.54 8.82 13.14
C PRO A 36 6.11 9.70 14.32
N LEU A 37 4.81 9.65 14.65
CA LEU A 37 4.24 10.36 15.77
C LEU A 37 4.05 9.42 16.97
N THR A 38 4.28 9.92 18.17
CA THR A 38 3.86 9.25 19.39
C THR A 38 2.34 9.27 19.52
N VAL A 39 1.76 8.35 20.32
CA VAL A 39 0.33 8.36 20.66
C VAL A 39 -0.12 9.73 21.20
N ARG A 40 0.72 10.39 22.01
CA ARG A 40 0.41 11.71 22.58
C ARG A 40 0.29 12.79 21.52
N GLU A 41 1.21 12.83 20.57
CA GLU A 41 1.19 13.78 19.44
C GLU A 41 0.05 13.50 18.48
N ALA A 42 -0.22 12.23 18.21
CA ALA A 42 -1.36 11.82 17.39
C ALA A 42 -2.69 12.28 18.00
N ARG A 43 -2.87 12.08 19.32
CA ARG A 43 -4.08 12.51 20.04
C ARG A 43 -4.28 14.03 20.03
N SER A 44 -3.22 14.82 20.23
CA SER A 44 -3.33 16.28 20.26
C SER A 44 -3.66 16.90 18.90
N ARG A 45 -3.47 16.15 17.80
CA ARG A 45 -3.69 16.61 16.42
C ARG A 45 -4.68 15.73 15.66
N LEU A 46 -5.50 14.94 16.36
CA LEU A 46 -6.32 13.88 15.76
C LEU A 46 -7.17 14.38 14.59
N PHE A 47 -7.83 15.53 14.74
CA PHE A 47 -8.67 16.13 13.70
C PHE A 47 -7.86 16.43 12.42
N LEU A 48 -6.72 17.11 12.56
CA LEU A 48 -5.85 17.46 11.42
C LEU A 48 -5.30 16.20 10.73
N LEU A 49 -4.80 15.24 11.51
CA LEU A 49 -4.27 14.00 10.98
C LEU A 49 -5.34 13.17 10.24
N THR A 50 -6.59 13.24 10.69
CA THR A 50 -7.71 12.57 10.02
C THR A 50 -8.03 13.25 8.68
N MET A 51 -8.07 14.59 8.65
CA MET A 51 -8.28 15.34 7.41
C MET A 51 -7.16 15.09 6.39
N ASP A 52 -5.90 15.07 6.83
CA ASP A 52 -4.76 14.75 5.99
C ASP A 52 -4.85 13.32 5.44
N ALA A 53 -5.21 12.35 6.28
CA ALA A 53 -5.40 10.96 5.88
C ALA A 53 -6.51 10.80 4.83
N LEU A 54 -7.62 11.51 4.99
CA LEU A 54 -8.72 11.54 4.01
C LEU A 54 -8.33 12.22 2.70
N ALA A 55 -7.36 13.14 2.73
CA ALA A 55 -6.78 13.78 1.56
C ALA A 55 -5.67 12.94 0.88
N GLY A 56 -5.45 11.70 1.33
CA GLY A 56 -4.45 10.78 0.76
C GLY A 56 -3.05 10.91 1.35
N SER A 57 -2.90 11.58 2.51
CA SER A 57 -1.62 11.69 3.21
C SER A 57 -1.60 10.79 4.45
N PRO A 58 -1.05 9.57 4.37
CA PRO A 58 -1.02 8.66 5.51
C PRO A 58 -0.08 9.17 6.60
N ARG A 59 -0.26 8.68 7.83
CA ARG A 59 0.58 9.04 8.98
C ARG A 59 0.97 7.81 9.78
N LEU A 60 2.22 7.77 10.22
CA LEU A 60 2.77 6.67 11.01
C LEU A 60 2.68 7.05 12.49
N ILE A 61 2.07 6.17 13.29
CA ILE A 61 1.90 6.34 14.73
C ILE A 61 2.62 5.19 15.43
N VAL A 62 3.50 5.52 16.35
CA VAL A 62 4.18 4.54 17.20
C VAL A 62 3.32 4.31 18.45
N VAL A 63 2.94 3.05 18.66
CA VAL A 63 2.16 2.58 19.80
C VAL A 63 3.00 1.51 20.51
N ASP A 64 3.62 1.88 21.62
CA ASP A 64 4.61 1.06 22.32
C ASP A 64 5.73 0.61 21.36
N GLU A 65 5.97 -0.70 21.23
CA GLU A 65 6.96 -1.29 20.31
C GLU A 65 6.39 -1.58 18.90
N THR A 66 5.18 -1.09 18.61
CA THR A 66 4.48 -1.34 17.34
C THR A 66 4.25 -0.06 16.55
N ARG A 67 4.04 -0.22 15.25
CA ARG A 67 3.77 0.88 14.32
C ARG A 67 2.39 0.69 13.70
N ALA A 68 1.58 1.74 13.73
CA ALA A 68 0.26 1.80 13.11
C ALA A 68 0.24 2.87 12.02
N ILE A 69 -0.47 2.62 10.92
CA ILE A 69 -0.66 3.58 9.84
C ILE A 69 -2.09 4.10 9.91
N LEU A 70 -2.24 5.42 9.97
CA LEU A 70 -3.51 6.11 9.75
C LEU A 70 -3.60 6.49 8.26
N MET A 71 -4.64 6.04 7.58
CA MET A 71 -4.92 6.38 6.18
C MET A 71 -6.42 6.32 5.89
N SER A 72 -6.86 6.83 4.75
CA SER A 72 -8.26 6.68 4.34
C SER A 72 -8.59 5.21 4.03
N LEU A 73 -9.84 4.81 4.30
CA LEU A 73 -10.31 3.47 3.93
C LEU A 73 -10.28 3.28 2.40
N GLY A 74 -10.61 4.30 1.62
CA GLY A 74 -10.59 4.24 0.16
C GLY A 74 -9.20 3.97 -0.41
N ASP A 75 -8.15 4.55 0.17
CA ASP A 75 -6.77 4.27 -0.24
C ASP A 75 -6.37 2.83 0.11
N LEU A 76 -6.76 2.34 1.29
CA LEU A 76 -6.53 0.95 1.66
C LEU A 76 -7.26 -0.02 0.72
N GLU A 77 -8.53 0.25 0.41
CA GLU A 77 -9.31 -0.52 -0.55
C GLU A 77 -8.67 -0.51 -1.93
N ALA A 78 -8.22 0.64 -2.42
CA ALA A 78 -7.53 0.72 -3.72
C ALA A 78 -6.26 -0.15 -3.75
N ILE A 79 -5.47 -0.14 -2.67
CA ILE A 79 -4.27 -0.98 -2.55
C ILE A 79 -4.63 -2.48 -2.55
N LEU A 80 -5.67 -2.86 -1.80
CA LEU A 80 -6.12 -4.25 -1.69
C LEU A 80 -6.79 -4.77 -2.97
N LEU A 81 -7.54 -3.92 -3.67
CA LEU A 81 -8.17 -4.26 -4.94
C LEU A 81 -7.14 -4.38 -6.07
N ASP A 82 -6.14 -3.48 -6.12
CA ASP A 82 -5.00 -3.63 -7.03
C ASP A 82 -4.25 -4.95 -6.79
N LEU A 83 -4.12 -5.38 -5.53
CA LEU A 83 -3.55 -6.70 -5.17
C LEU A 83 -4.40 -7.86 -5.70
N ALA A 84 -5.73 -7.79 -5.53
CA ALA A 84 -6.64 -8.84 -5.97
C ALA A 84 -6.68 -8.96 -7.50
N LEU A 85 -6.76 -7.83 -8.21
CA LEU A 85 -6.82 -7.80 -9.67
C LEU A 85 -5.53 -8.34 -10.31
N MET A 86 -4.37 -8.05 -9.71
CA MET A 86 -3.09 -8.59 -10.18
C MET A 86 -2.98 -10.10 -10.00
N LYS A 87 -3.45 -10.68 -8.88
CA LYS A 87 -3.49 -12.13 -8.70
C LYS A 87 -4.33 -12.82 -9.78
N VAL A 88 -5.43 -12.20 -10.18
CA VAL A 88 -6.27 -12.70 -11.28
C VAL A 88 -5.48 -12.66 -12.60
N VAL A 89 -4.77 -11.57 -12.89
CA VAL A 89 -3.95 -11.46 -14.12
C VAL A 89 -2.79 -12.47 -14.13
N GLU A 90 -2.13 -12.71 -12.99
CA GLU A 90 -1.08 -13.75 -12.87
C GLU A 90 -1.65 -15.14 -13.13
N GLY A 91 -2.79 -15.49 -12.49
CA GLY A 91 -3.46 -16.76 -12.74
C GLY A 91 -3.92 -16.94 -14.21
N LEU A 92 -4.25 -15.85 -14.90
CA LEU A 92 -4.57 -15.88 -16.34
C LEU A 92 -3.33 -16.07 -17.23
N LYS A 93 -2.16 -15.60 -16.81
CA LYS A 93 -0.89 -15.83 -17.53
C LYS A 93 -0.37 -17.26 -17.37
N GLU A 94 -0.66 -17.90 -16.24
CA GLU A 94 -0.27 -19.28 -15.96
C GLU A 94 -1.16 -20.32 -16.67
N GLN A 95 -2.31 -19.92 -17.22
CA GLN A 95 -3.12 -20.82 -18.03
C GLN A 95 -2.51 -21.02 -19.43
N PRO A 96 -2.32 -22.28 -19.89
CA PRO A 96 -1.79 -22.54 -21.22
C PRO A 96 -2.76 -21.99 -22.25
N ARG A 97 -2.29 -21.02 -23.05
CA ARG A 97 -3.03 -20.45 -24.17
C ARG A 97 -3.56 -21.58 -25.06
N ARG A 98 -4.87 -21.83 -25.02
CA ARG A 98 -5.54 -22.79 -25.89
C ARG A 98 -5.28 -22.36 -27.34
N ARG A 99 -4.40 -23.06 -28.05
CA ARG A 99 -4.22 -22.90 -29.50
C ARG A 99 -5.48 -23.42 -30.17
N VAL A 100 -6.41 -22.51 -30.47
CA VAL A 100 -7.52 -22.82 -31.36
C VAL A 100 -6.94 -22.96 -32.77
N LYS A 101 -6.79 -24.20 -33.23
CA LYS A 101 -6.59 -24.50 -34.65
C LYS A 101 -7.96 -24.42 -35.32
N ASN A 102 -8.22 -23.33 -36.03
CA ASN A 102 -9.34 -23.29 -36.97
C ASN A 102 -9.04 -24.29 -38.10
N ARG A 103 -10.04 -25.11 -38.42
CA ARG A 103 -10.02 -26.12 -39.47
C ARG A 103 -10.92 -25.66 -40.61
#